data_AF-A0A932UP35-F1
#
_entry.id   AF-A0A932UP35-F1
#
_cell.length_a   1.000
_cell.length_b   1.000
_cell.length_c   1.000
_cell.angle_alpha   90.00
_cell.angle_beta   90.00
_cell.angle_gamma   90.00
#
_symmetry.space_group_name_H-M   'P 1'
#
loop_
_entity.id
_entity.type
_entity.pdbx_description
1 polymer ?
#
loop_
_entity_poly.entity_id
_entity_poly.type
_entity_poly.pdbx_seq_one_letter_code
_entity_poly.pdbx_strand_id
1 'polypeptide(L)'
;MNKHLLIFAGLMLAAGATSDSWSQPNKQGAQEPLAVTQDRQKEVAVTIYNGNLGLVKDIREVQLPRGVSGVKFMDVAAQIDPTTVHLKSLTDPSHLRILEQNY
;
A
#
# COMPACT_ATOMS: atom_id res chain seq x y z
N MET A 1 -10.41 24.58 16.82
CA MET A 1 -8.98 24.32 17.12
C MET A 1 -8.24 24.51 15.81
N ASN A 2 -7.60 25.67 15.70
CA ASN A 2 -7.37 26.38 14.45
C ASN A 2 -5.99 26.04 13.87
N LYS A 3 -5.89 25.92 12.54
CA LYS A 3 -4.60 25.87 11.84
C LYS A 3 -4.64 26.83 10.67
N HIS A 4 -3.77 27.84 10.71
CA HIS A 4 -3.64 28.93 9.75
C HIS A 4 -2.95 28.43 8.47
N LEU A 5 -3.49 28.79 7.30
CA LEU A 5 -2.88 28.54 5.99
C LEU A 5 -2.48 29.89 5.37
N LEU A 6 -1.18 30.06 5.14
CA LEU A 6 -0.57 31.24 4.53
C LEU A 6 -0.79 31.23 3.01
N ILE A 7 -1.34 32.32 2.46
CA ILE A 7 -1.43 32.55 1.02
C ILE A 7 -0.16 33.27 0.56
N PHE A 8 0.64 32.65 -0.31
CA PHE A 8 1.64 33.35 -1.10
C PHE A 8 0.96 33.87 -2.39
N ALA A 9 0.67 35.17 -2.42
CA ALA A 9 0.25 35.85 -3.65
C ALA A 9 1.50 36.19 -4.47
N GLY A 10 1.79 35.36 -5.47
CA GLY A 10 2.71 35.71 -6.55
C GLY A 10 2.00 36.59 -7.57
N LEU A 11 2.38 37.87 -7.62
CA LEU A 11 2.01 38.79 -8.68
C LEU A 11 2.72 38.38 -9.98
N MET A 12 1.97 38.03 -11.03
CA MET A 12 2.50 37.94 -12.38
C MET A 12 1.59 38.71 -13.33
N LEU A 13 2.08 39.87 -13.80
CA LEU A 13 1.53 40.58 -14.96
C LEU A 13 2.06 39.91 -16.23
N ALA A 14 1.17 39.37 -17.07
CA ALA A 14 1.44 39.15 -18.48
C ALA A 14 0.16 39.32 -19.29
N ALA A 15 0.23 40.21 -20.28
CA ALA A 15 -0.81 40.52 -21.25
C ALA A 15 -0.78 39.51 -22.40
N GLY A 16 -1.95 39.20 -22.96
CA GLY A 16 -2.11 38.55 -24.27
C GLY A 16 -2.28 37.02 -24.24
N ALA A 17 -3.33 36.57 -24.95
CA ALA A 17 -3.64 35.21 -25.44
C ALA A 17 -2.48 34.18 -25.41
N THR A 18 -2.62 32.94 -24.95
CA THR A 18 -3.66 31.95 -25.25
C THR A 18 -3.94 31.05 -24.05
N SER A 19 -5.18 30.58 -23.91
CA SER A 19 -5.52 29.49 -22.98
C SER A 19 -5.03 28.16 -23.55
N ASP A 20 -3.73 27.90 -23.46
CA ASP A 20 -3.24 26.53 -23.63
C ASP A 20 -3.58 25.75 -22.37
N SER A 21 -4.82 25.26 -22.33
CA SER A 21 -5.27 24.27 -21.36
C SER A 21 -4.55 22.97 -21.67
N TRP A 22 -3.30 22.85 -21.19
CA TRP A 22 -2.62 21.57 -21.10
C TRP A 22 -3.49 20.65 -20.27
N SER A 23 -4.17 19.74 -20.96
CA SER A 23 -5.01 18.72 -20.38
C SER A 23 -4.10 17.86 -19.51
N GLN A 24 -4.24 17.97 -18.18
CA GLN A 24 -3.66 16.98 -17.29
C GLN A 24 -4.18 15.62 -17.75
N PRO A 25 -3.29 14.66 -18.09
CA PRO A 25 -3.74 13.33 -18.42
C PRO A 25 -4.56 12.82 -17.25
N ASN A 26 -5.78 12.51 -17.62
CA ASN A 26 -6.83 12.03 -16.80
C ASN A 26 -6.39 10.85 -15.91
N LYS A 27 -6.12 11.10 -14.62
CA LYS A 27 -5.98 10.05 -13.60
C LYS A 27 -7.37 9.58 -13.12
N GLN A 28 -8.19 9.07 -14.03
CA GLN A 28 -9.46 8.45 -13.67
C GLN A 28 -9.25 6.95 -13.41
N GLY A 29 -9.51 6.53 -12.17
CA GLY A 29 -10.23 5.28 -11.92
C GLY A 29 -9.49 4.08 -11.35
N ALA A 30 -8.16 4.08 -11.22
CA ALA A 30 -7.48 3.02 -10.48
C ALA A 30 -7.51 3.38 -8.99
N GLN A 31 -8.40 2.74 -8.20
CA GLN A 31 -8.24 2.74 -6.75
C GLN A 31 -6.85 2.20 -6.45
N GLU A 32 -5.97 3.05 -5.92
CA GLU A 32 -4.61 2.65 -5.59
C GLU A 32 -4.67 1.48 -4.61
N PRO A 33 -3.86 0.43 -4.82
CA PRO A 33 -3.84 -0.72 -3.91
C PRO A 33 -3.60 -0.26 -2.48
N LEU A 34 -4.36 -0.83 -1.53
CA LEU A 34 -4.19 -0.55 -0.12
C LEU A 34 -2.76 -0.90 0.29
N ALA A 35 -1.97 0.10 0.69
CA ALA A 35 -0.63 -0.13 1.23
C ALA A 35 -0.74 -0.66 2.66
N VAL A 36 -0.14 -1.83 2.89
CA VAL A 36 0.00 -2.44 4.21
C VAL A 36 1.47 -2.38 4.58
N THR A 37 1.80 -1.36 5.38
CA THR A 37 3.16 -1.08 5.87
C THR A 37 3.37 -1.64 7.28
N GLN A 38 4.57 -1.47 7.82
CA GLN A 38 4.97 -2.01 9.13
C GLN A 38 4.12 -1.50 10.32
N ASP A 39 3.45 -0.34 10.20
CA ASP A 39 2.54 0.22 11.22
C ASP A 39 1.37 -0.71 11.59
N ARG A 40 1.02 -1.64 10.70
CA ARG A 40 -0.05 -2.63 10.90
C ARG A 40 0.41 -3.90 11.59
N GLN A 41 1.70 -4.05 11.85
CA GLN A 41 2.28 -5.24 12.46
C GLN A 41 1.83 -5.39 13.93
N LYS A 42 1.34 -6.58 14.27
CA LYS A 42 0.96 -6.95 15.64
C LYS A 42 1.95 -7.91 16.28
N GLU A 43 2.48 -8.85 15.50
CA GLU A 43 3.37 -9.88 15.97
C GLU A 43 4.34 -10.26 14.85
N VAL A 44 5.61 -10.45 15.21
CA VAL A 44 6.60 -11.11 14.37
C VAL A 44 7.30 -12.17 15.19
N ALA A 45 7.35 -13.38 14.65
CA ALA A 45 8.09 -14.51 15.21
C ALA A 45 9.00 -15.12 14.15
N VAL A 46 10.18 -15.54 14.56
CA VAL A 46 11.19 -16.15 13.69
C VAL A 46 11.62 -17.48 14.28
N THR A 47 11.56 -18.54 13.47
CA THR A 47 12.15 -19.84 13.79
C THR A 47 13.37 -20.05 12.91
N ILE A 48 14.51 -20.34 13.51
CA ILE A 48 15.78 -20.52 12.80
C ILE A 48 16.05 -22.01 12.61
N TYR A 49 16.29 -22.42 11.37
CA TYR A 49 16.72 -23.77 11.02
C TYR A 49 18.22 -23.80 10.68
N ASN A 50 18.79 -24.99 10.71
CA ASN A 50 20.14 -25.19 10.18
C ASN A 50 20.15 -24.95 8.65
N GLY A 51 21.28 -24.50 8.11
CA GLY A 51 21.44 -24.25 6.67
C GLY A 51 20.98 -22.87 6.19
N ASN A 52 21.11 -21.84 7.04
CA ASN A 52 20.78 -20.44 6.72
C ASN A 52 19.32 -20.20 6.30
N LEU A 53 18.40 -21.08 6.72
CA LEU A 53 16.96 -20.93 6.50
C LEU A 53 16.27 -20.51 7.79
N GLY A 54 15.31 -19.61 7.67
CA GLY A 54 14.41 -19.24 8.76
C GLY A 54 12.97 -19.22 8.29
N LEU A 55 12.04 -19.56 9.19
CA LEU A 55 10.62 -19.35 8.99
C LEU A 55 10.21 -18.05 9.70
N VAL A 56 9.62 -17.13 8.94
CA VAL A 56 9.09 -15.87 9.47
C VAL A 56 7.56 -15.95 9.51
N LYS A 57 6.98 -15.61 10.66
CA LYS A 57 5.55 -15.42 10.84
C LYS A 57 5.31 -13.94 11.16
N ASP A 58 4.71 -13.21 10.23
CA ASP A 58 4.29 -11.81 10.37
C ASP A 58 2.75 -11.75 10.43
N ILE A 59 2.21 -11.17 11.49
CA ILE A 59 0.78 -10.93 11.66
C ILE A 59 0.52 -9.43 11.56
N ARG A 60 -0.29 -9.02 10.58
CA ARG A 60 -0.74 -7.63 10.41
C ARG A 60 -2.25 -7.49 10.51
N GLU A 61 -2.69 -6.39 11.10
CA GLU A 61 -4.09 -6.01 11.17
C GLU A 61 -4.47 -5.10 9.99
N VAL A 62 -5.34 -5.60 9.12
CA VAL A 62 -5.74 -4.90 7.89
C VAL A 62 -7.26 -4.93 7.76
N GLN A 63 -7.83 -3.76 7.49
CA GLN A 63 -9.25 -3.62 7.17
C GLN A 63 -9.40 -3.66 5.65
N LEU A 64 -9.95 -4.74 5.13
CA LEU A 64 -10.20 -4.90 3.71
C LEU A 64 -11.60 -4.37 3.38
N PRO A 65 -11.76 -3.55 2.32
CA PRO A 65 -13.08 -3.17 1.85
C PRO A 65 -13.81 -4.41 1.30
N ARG A 66 -15.14 -4.35 1.26
CA ARG A 66 -15.95 -5.41 0.66
C ARG A 66 -15.70 -5.47 -0.85
N GLY A 67 -15.67 -6.69 -1.39
CA GLY A 67 -15.46 -6.93 -2.82
C GLY A 67 -14.01 -7.25 -3.16
N VAL A 68 -13.57 -6.87 -4.36
CA VAL A 68 -12.21 -7.11 -4.84
C VAL A 68 -11.38 -5.84 -4.63
N SER A 69 -10.25 -5.98 -3.94
CA SER A 69 -9.32 -4.87 -3.71
C SER A 69 -7.88 -5.33 -3.88
N GLY A 70 -7.06 -4.51 -4.53
CA GLY A 70 -5.62 -4.68 -4.54
C GLY A 70 -5.01 -4.30 -3.20
N VAL A 71 -4.03 -5.07 -2.75
CA VAL A 71 -3.26 -4.81 -1.52
C VAL A 71 -1.77 -4.89 -1.85
N LYS A 72 -1.00 -3.91 -1.39
CA LYS A 72 0.46 -3.90 -1.46
C LYS A 72 1.02 -4.14 -0.07
N PHE A 73 1.52 -5.35 0.16
CA PHE A 73 2.31 -5.64 1.36
C PHE A 73 3.71 -5.04 1.19
N MET A 74 4.04 -4.07 2.03
CA MET A 74 5.31 -3.35 2.00
C MET A 74 6.12 -3.71 3.24
N ASP A 75 7.40 -3.32 3.24
CA ASP A 75 8.30 -3.53 4.37
C ASP A 75 8.40 -5.01 4.77
N VAL A 76 8.46 -5.89 3.77
CA VAL A 76 8.68 -7.33 3.95
C VAL A 76 10.17 -7.63 4.14
N ALA A 77 10.49 -8.81 4.68
CA ALA A 77 11.88 -9.19 4.89
C ALA A 77 12.69 -9.14 3.58
N ALA A 78 13.83 -8.45 3.59
CA ALA A 78 14.61 -8.20 2.37
C ALA A 78 15.18 -9.46 1.70
N GLN A 79 15.31 -10.56 2.45
CA GLN A 79 15.81 -11.85 1.97
C GLN A 79 14.69 -12.90 1.85
N ILE A 80 13.42 -12.48 1.84
CA ILE A 80 12.30 -13.41 1.68
C ILE A 80 12.37 -14.10 0.32
N ASP A 81 12.12 -15.41 0.29
CA ASP A 81 11.82 -16.09 -0.97
C ASP A 81 10.33 -15.84 -1.29
N PRO A 82 10.00 -15.05 -2.32
CA PRO A 82 8.62 -14.67 -2.61
C PRO A 82 7.72 -15.86 -2.96
N THR A 83 8.30 -16.95 -3.47
CA THR A 83 7.55 -18.15 -3.85
C THR A 83 7.08 -18.97 -2.66
N THR A 84 7.63 -18.68 -1.47
CA THR A 84 7.28 -19.35 -0.20
C THR A 84 6.24 -18.59 0.62
N VAL A 85 5.80 -17.42 0.14
CA VAL A 85 4.88 -16.54 0.88
C VAL A 85 3.45 -17.09 0.81
N HIS A 86 2.89 -17.41 1.97
CA HIS A 86 1.51 -17.82 2.12
C HIS A 86 0.74 -16.81 2.96
N LEU A 87 -0.29 -16.21 2.36
CA LEU A 87 -1.19 -15.29 3.05
C LEU A 87 -2.50 -15.98 3.40
N LYS A 88 -2.97 -15.77 4.64
CA LYS A 88 -4.27 -16.26 5.12
C LYS A 88 -4.88 -15.26 6.08
N SER A 89 -6.20 -15.20 6.10
CA SER A 89 -6.92 -14.48 7.14
C SER A 89 -6.91 -15.31 8.42
N LEU A 90 -6.60 -14.68 9.56
CA LEU A 90 -6.71 -15.31 10.88
C LEU A 90 -8.06 -15.04 11.54
N THR A 91 -8.72 -13.93 11.17
CA THR A 91 -10.00 -13.49 11.75
C THR A 91 -11.21 -14.02 10.98
N ASP A 92 -11.06 -14.21 9.67
CA ASP A 92 -12.12 -14.71 8.80
C ASP A 92 -11.56 -15.54 7.62
N PRO A 93 -11.16 -16.80 7.86
CA PRO A 93 -10.51 -17.64 6.85
C PRO A 93 -11.42 -18.03 5.67
N SER A 94 -12.73 -18.17 5.89
CA SER A 94 -13.68 -18.64 4.88
C SER A 94 -14.07 -17.56 3.85
N HIS A 95 -13.95 -16.28 4.21
CA HIS A 95 -14.39 -15.18 3.35
C HIS A 95 -13.22 -14.41 2.69
N LEU A 96 -11.97 -14.78 2.96
CA LEU A 96 -10.81 -14.27 2.22
C LEU A 96 -10.43 -15.23 1.10
N ARG A 97 -10.43 -14.73 -0.14
CA ARG A 97 -9.94 -15.47 -1.31
C ARG A 97 -8.90 -14.62 -2.04
N ILE A 98 -7.73 -15.20 -2.28
CA ILE A 98 -6.66 -14.60 -3.08
C ILE A 98 -6.93 -14.96 -4.54
N LEU A 99 -7.05 -13.94 -5.39
CA LEU A 99 -7.25 -14.12 -6.83
C LEU A 99 -5.91 -14.19 -7.57
N GLU A 100 -4.98 -13.33 -7.17
CA GLU A 100 -3.67 -13.17 -7.77
C GLU A 100 -2.70 -12.73 -6.68
N GLN A 101 -1.45 -13.20 -6.77
CA GLN A 101 -0.36 -12.79 -5.90
C GLN A 101 0.86 -12.51 -6.78
N ASN A 102 1.28 -11.24 -6.80
CA ASN A 102 2.48 -10.80 -7.49
C ASN A 102 3.54 -10.46 -6.46
N TYR A 103 4.79 -10.72 -6.80
CA TYR A 103 5.97 -10.52 -5.96
C TYR A 103 7.07 -9.77 -6.69
#